data_AF-A0AA44ZF98-F1
#
_entry.id   AF-A0AA44ZF98-F1
#
_cell.length_a   1.000
_cell.length_b   1.000
_cell.length_c   1.000
_cell.angle_alpha   90.00
_cell.angle_beta   90.00
_cell.angle_gamma   90.00
#
_symmetry.space_group_name_H-M   'P 1'
#
loop_
_entity.id
_entity.type
_entity.pdbx_description
1 polymer ?
#
loop_
_entity_poly.entity_id
_entity_poly.type
_entity_poly.pdbx_seq_one_letter_code
_entity_poly.pdbx_strand_id
1 'polypeptide(L)'
;MRGVTLDDRDMKYYYAVLTHSITKSLDIVLLTVAVALGFFGLTAWIILPDSQAPLVEALGIPAASWLVALILGLILRPFPTKLTGKVDATAMKGAIAKKTMMAFCGITWPALILFVLAFLLHLPRAFVLLAMIAHGATLFLLLRSTDQRLEQFAETWCGDHYNPANPEIDTFLHGTRSVSFD
;
A
#
# COMPACT_ATOMS: atom_id res chain seq x y z
N MET A 1 26.64 -22.02 23.12
CA MET A 1 25.73 -21.35 22.18
C MET A 1 24.55 -22.28 21.94
N ARG A 2 23.41 -22.05 22.59
CA ARG A 2 22.19 -22.84 22.37
C ARG A 2 21.57 -22.38 21.07
N GLY A 3 21.43 -23.29 20.11
CA GLY A 3 20.65 -23.06 18.89
C GLY A 3 19.21 -22.76 19.27
N VAL A 4 18.74 -21.59 18.86
CA VAL A 4 17.32 -21.24 18.94
C VAL A 4 16.62 -22.05 17.87
N THR A 5 15.96 -23.14 18.27
CA THR A 5 15.00 -23.84 17.42
C THR A 5 13.73 -23.00 17.40
N LEU A 6 13.51 -22.25 16.30
CA LEU A 6 12.23 -21.63 16.00
C LEU A 6 11.14 -22.70 16.06
N ASP A 7 10.10 -22.47 16.88
CA ASP A 7 8.93 -23.35 16.97
C ASP A 7 8.27 -23.43 15.58
N ASP A 8 7.76 -24.60 15.21
CA ASP A 8 7.11 -24.84 13.91
C ASP A 8 5.88 -23.93 13.73
N ARG A 9 5.31 -23.47 14.86
CA ARG A 9 4.30 -22.40 14.92
C ARG A 9 4.85 -21.03 14.52
N ASP A 10 6.00 -20.63 15.05
CA ASP A 10 6.63 -19.36 14.70
C ASP A 10 7.08 -19.34 13.23
N MET A 11 7.51 -20.49 12.70
CA MET A 11 7.79 -20.68 11.28
C MET A 11 6.53 -20.58 10.43
N LYS A 12 5.38 -21.15 10.86
CA LYS A 12 4.08 -20.94 10.21
C LYS A 12 3.63 -19.49 10.27
N TYR A 13 3.86 -18.77 11.37
CA TYR A 13 3.56 -17.33 11.46
C TYR A 13 4.48 -16.52 10.54
N TYR A 14 5.78 -16.82 10.48
CA TYR A 14 6.69 -16.14 9.55
C TYR A 14 6.37 -16.45 8.10
N TYR A 15 6.00 -17.69 7.78
CA TYR A 15 5.53 -18.05 6.45
C TYR A 15 4.17 -17.43 6.16
N ALA A 16 3.23 -17.35 7.11
CA ALA A 16 1.92 -16.66 6.99
C ALA A 16 2.10 -15.17 6.69
N VAL A 17 3.03 -14.52 7.41
CA VAL A 17 3.47 -13.13 7.17
C VAL A 17 4.08 -12.96 5.76
N LEU A 18 4.68 -14.01 5.19
CA LEU A 18 5.15 -14.05 3.78
C LEU A 18 4.11 -14.61 2.77
N THR A 19 3.02 -15.21 3.25
CA THR A 19 1.98 -15.90 2.48
C THR A 19 0.63 -15.24 2.68
N HIS A 20 0.59 -13.92 2.51
CA HIS A 20 -0.65 -13.21 2.24
C HIS A 20 -1.22 -13.57 0.86
N SER A 21 -1.47 -14.85 0.56
CA SER A 21 -1.78 -15.37 -0.78
C SER A 21 -2.86 -14.59 -1.52
N ILE A 22 -3.83 -14.05 -0.78
CA ILE A 22 -4.99 -13.36 -1.35
C ILE A 22 -4.68 -11.93 -1.80
N THR A 23 -3.91 -11.15 -1.05
CA THR A 23 -3.56 -9.75 -1.37
C THR A 23 -2.11 -9.56 -1.83
N LYS A 24 -1.27 -10.59 -1.80
CA LYS A 24 0.16 -10.55 -2.18
C LYS A 24 0.37 -9.99 -3.58
N SER A 25 -0.49 -10.33 -4.54
CA SER A 25 -0.41 -9.74 -5.88
C SER A 25 -0.59 -8.22 -5.86
N LEU A 26 -1.47 -7.69 -5.00
CA LEU A 26 -1.65 -6.24 -4.86
C LEU A 26 -0.42 -5.63 -4.20
N ASP A 27 0.08 -6.21 -3.11
CA ASP A 27 1.25 -5.70 -2.41
C ASP A 27 2.51 -5.68 -3.31
N ILE A 28 2.69 -6.68 -4.17
CA ILE A 28 3.77 -6.70 -5.17
C ILE A 28 3.60 -5.58 -6.19
N VAL A 29 2.39 -5.35 -6.70
CA VAL A 29 2.11 -4.25 -7.64
C VAL A 29 2.39 -2.90 -6.96
N LEU A 30 1.93 -2.72 -5.73
CA LEU A 30 2.16 -1.50 -4.95
C LEU A 30 3.65 -1.26 -4.71
N LEU A 31 4.41 -2.29 -4.33
CA LEU A 31 5.86 -2.21 -4.17
C LEU A 31 6.55 -1.84 -5.49
N THR A 32 6.16 -2.49 -6.59
CA THR A 32 6.74 -2.25 -7.92
C THR A 32 6.54 -0.79 -8.33
N VAL A 33 5.34 -0.24 -8.12
CA VAL A 33 5.04 1.15 -8.45
C VAL A 33 5.78 2.11 -7.51
N ALA A 34 5.87 1.81 -6.22
CA ALA A 34 6.64 2.63 -5.28
C ALA A 34 8.13 2.71 -5.68
N VAL A 35 8.70 1.59 -6.11
CA VAL A 35 10.08 1.53 -6.64
C VAL A 35 10.19 2.31 -7.95
N ALA A 36 9.22 2.16 -8.87
CA ALA A 36 9.21 2.89 -10.13
C ALA A 36 9.16 4.43 -9.93
N LEU A 37 8.39 4.92 -8.96
CA LEU A 37 8.39 6.34 -8.60
C LEU A 37 9.77 6.81 -8.13
N GLY A 38 10.49 6.02 -7.33
CA GLY A 38 11.88 6.29 -6.98
C GLY A 38 12.78 6.42 -8.21
N PHE A 39 12.64 5.52 -9.19
CA PHE A 39 13.35 5.62 -10.46
C PHE A 39 12.99 6.86 -11.26
N PHE A 40 11.72 7.28 -11.29
CA PHE A 40 11.34 8.56 -11.89
C PHE A 40 12.00 9.75 -11.20
N GLY A 41 12.13 9.72 -9.88
CA GLY A 41 12.91 10.72 -9.13
C GLY A 41 14.39 10.75 -9.56
N LEU A 42 15.00 9.57 -9.74
CA LEU A 42 16.40 9.46 -10.19
C LEU A 42 16.60 9.93 -11.63
N THR A 43 15.67 9.63 -12.54
CA THR A 43 15.75 10.14 -13.92
C THR A 43 15.58 11.65 -13.96
N ALA A 44 14.63 12.20 -13.20
CA ALA A 44 14.48 13.65 -13.05
C ALA A 44 15.76 14.29 -12.49
N TRP A 45 16.44 13.64 -11.54
CA TRP A 45 17.70 14.14 -10.97
C TRP A 45 18.84 14.28 -11.98
N ILE A 46 18.93 13.36 -12.95
CA ILE A 46 19.96 13.37 -13.99
C ILE A 46 19.69 14.48 -15.02
N ILE A 47 18.41 14.73 -15.33
CA ILE A 47 18.01 15.60 -16.44
C ILE A 47 17.82 17.06 -15.98
N LEU A 48 17.25 17.28 -14.80
CA LEU A 48 16.94 18.63 -14.32
C LEU A 48 18.23 19.39 -13.98
N PRO A 49 18.36 20.65 -14.43
CA PRO A 49 19.47 21.50 -14.06
C PRO A 49 19.42 21.86 -12.57
N ASP A 50 20.57 22.23 -12.01
CA ASP A 50 20.62 22.78 -10.66
C ASP A 50 19.84 24.10 -10.59
N SER A 51 18.85 24.14 -9.71
CA SER A 51 18.04 25.33 -9.47
C SER A 51 18.72 26.22 -8.43
N GLN A 52 18.81 27.52 -8.71
CA GLN A 52 19.32 28.54 -7.77
C GLN A 52 18.21 29.22 -6.98
N ALA A 53 16.96 28.73 -7.07
CA ALA A 53 15.83 29.30 -6.37
C ALA A 53 15.97 29.16 -4.84
N PRO A 54 15.53 30.17 -4.05
CA PRO A 54 15.57 30.08 -2.60
C PRO A 54 14.76 28.89 -2.08
N LEU A 55 15.29 28.21 -1.07
CA LEU A 55 14.82 26.91 -0.55
C LEU A 55 13.30 26.85 -0.32
N VAL A 56 12.71 27.93 0.21
CA VAL A 56 11.29 28.00 0.58
C VAL A 56 10.38 28.02 -0.66
N GLU A 57 10.75 28.76 -1.71
CA GLU A 57 9.98 28.80 -2.96
C GLU A 57 10.08 27.48 -3.71
N ALA A 58 11.23 26.83 -3.59
CA ALA A 58 11.57 25.63 -4.33
C ALA A 58 10.98 24.34 -3.73
N LEU A 59 10.67 24.33 -2.42
CA LEU A 59 10.06 23.20 -1.71
C LEU A 59 8.53 23.15 -1.83
N GLY A 60 7.88 24.30 -2.06
CA GLY A 60 6.43 24.43 -1.97
C GLY A 60 5.66 23.46 -2.87
N ILE A 61 6.06 23.36 -4.15
CA ILE A 61 5.36 22.51 -5.13
C ILE A 61 5.55 21.01 -4.85
N PRO A 62 6.78 20.49 -4.63
CA PRO A 62 6.98 19.09 -4.26
C PRO A 62 6.25 18.71 -2.95
N ALA A 63 6.33 19.55 -1.93
CA ALA A 63 5.68 19.29 -0.64
C ALA A 63 4.14 19.30 -0.75
N ALA A 64 3.57 20.27 -1.47
CA ALA A 64 2.13 20.35 -1.70
C ALA A 64 1.61 19.14 -2.48
N SER A 65 2.32 18.73 -3.53
CA SER A 65 1.96 17.52 -4.29
C SER A 65 1.92 16.28 -3.39
N TRP A 66 2.94 16.08 -2.56
CA TRP A 66 2.97 14.96 -1.63
C TRP A 66 1.85 15.02 -0.58
N LEU A 67 1.55 16.19 -0.01
CA LEU A 67 0.45 16.36 0.93
C LEU A 67 -0.90 16.02 0.31
N VAL A 68 -1.13 16.40 -0.95
CA VAL A 68 -2.36 16.01 -1.67
C VAL A 68 -2.47 14.49 -1.79
N ALA A 69 -1.40 13.79 -2.13
CA ALA A 69 -1.39 12.33 -2.20
C ALA A 69 -1.69 11.68 -0.84
N LEU A 70 -1.10 12.20 0.24
CA LEU A 70 -1.40 11.76 1.61
C LEU A 70 -2.89 11.93 1.95
N ILE A 71 -3.43 13.13 1.74
CA ILE A 71 -4.83 13.44 2.04
C ILE A 71 -5.77 12.54 1.23
N LEU A 72 -5.51 12.38 -0.07
CA LEU A 72 -6.30 11.48 -0.92
C LEU A 72 -6.25 10.04 -0.42
N GLY A 73 -5.09 9.54 0.02
CA GLY A 73 -4.99 8.19 0.53
C GLY A 73 -5.74 7.97 1.84
N LEU A 74 -5.76 8.98 2.72
CA LEU A 74 -6.53 8.95 3.96
C LEU A 74 -8.05 9.03 3.72
N ILE A 75 -8.49 9.77 2.71
CA ILE A 75 -9.91 9.91 2.35
C ILE A 75 -10.42 8.66 1.63
N LEU A 76 -9.65 8.15 0.65
CA LEU A 76 -10.10 7.04 -0.20
C LEU A 76 -10.21 5.71 0.55
N ARG A 77 -9.51 5.57 1.70
CA ARG A 77 -9.51 4.42 2.62
C ARG A 77 -9.57 3.07 1.90
N PRO A 78 -8.42 2.42 1.66
CA PRO A 78 -8.36 1.17 0.89
C PRO A 78 -9.10 -0.01 1.55
N PHE A 79 -9.25 0.02 2.88
CA PHE A 79 -9.99 -0.98 3.65
C PHE A 79 -11.39 -0.44 3.99
N PRO A 80 -12.46 -0.97 3.38
CA PRO A 80 -13.80 -0.47 3.62
C PRO A 80 -14.32 -0.87 4.99
N THR A 81 -14.78 0.09 5.79
CA THR A 81 -15.35 -0.16 7.13
C THR A 81 -16.86 -0.44 7.08
N LYS A 82 -17.34 -1.10 6.02
CA LYS A 82 -18.78 -1.33 5.82
C LYS A 82 -19.19 -2.68 6.42
N LEU A 83 -20.12 -2.63 7.38
CA LEU A 83 -20.80 -3.82 7.91
C LEU A 83 -21.69 -4.44 6.83
N THR A 84 -21.48 -5.72 6.54
CA THR A 84 -22.30 -6.45 5.55
C THR A 84 -22.94 -7.72 6.12
N GLY A 85 -22.34 -8.32 7.15
CA GLY A 85 -22.76 -9.61 7.70
C GLY A 85 -22.45 -10.80 6.79
N LYS A 86 -21.77 -10.59 5.65
CA LYS A 86 -21.43 -11.67 4.71
C LYS A 86 -20.09 -12.29 5.08
N VAL A 87 -20.07 -13.62 5.19
CA VAL A 87 -18.86 -14.41 5.46
C VAL A 87 -18.49 -15.17 4.19
N ASP A 88 -17.76 -14.50 3.29
CA ASP A 88 -17.31 -15.05 2.00
C ASP A 88 -15.94 -14.47 1.63
N ALA A 89 -14.92 -15.33 1.52
CA ALA A 89 -13.54 -14.91 1.30
C ALA A 89 -13.35 -14.18 -0.03
N THR A 90 -14.10 -14.60 -1.07
CA THR A 90 -13.97 -14.07 -2.43
C THR A 90 -14.54 -12.66 -2.52
N ALA A 91 -15.69 -12.41 -1.88
CA ALA A 91 -16.33 -11.11 -1.81
C ALA A 91 -15.49 -10.12 -1.01
N MET A 92 -14.95 -10.55 0.14
CA MET A 92 -14.02 -9.77 0.96
C MET A 92 -12.77 -9.38 0.16
N LYS A 93 -12.14 -10.34 -0.53
CA LYS A 93 -11.01 -10.10 -1.44
C LYS A 93 -11.36 -9.09 -2.53
N GLY A 94 -12.48 -9.27 -3.22
CA GLY A 94 -12.92 -8.39 -4.31
C GLY A 94 -13.16 -6.95 -3.83
N ALA A 95 -13.73 -6.79 -2.63
CA ALA A 95 -13.96 -5.48 -2.03
C ALA A 95 -12.65 -4.72 -1.75
N ILE A 96 -11.67 -5.39 -1.14
CA ILE A 96 -10.35 -4.80 -0.87
C ILE A 96 -9.62 -4.49 -2.18
N ALA A 97 -9.59 -5.43 -3.13
CA ALA A 97 -8.91 -5.20 -4.40
C ALA A 97 -9.47 -3.98 -5.14
N LYS A 98 -10.80 -3.88 -5.21
CA LYS A 98 -11.49 -2.74 -5.84
C LYS A 98 -11.16 -1.43 -5.15
N LYS A 99 -11.24 -1.38 -3.82
CA LYS A 99 -10.97 -0.15 -3.04
C LYS A 99 -9.51 0.26 -3.07
N THR A 100 -8.61 -0.71 -2.94
CA THR A 100 -7.16 -0.50 -3.06
C THR A 100 -6.80 0.05 -4.44
N MET A 101 -7.38 -0.50 -5.52
CA MET A 101 -7.14 0.00 -6.87
C MET A 101 -7.67 1.43 -7.08
N MET A 102 -8.85 1.74 -6.53
CA MET A 102 -9.40 3.10 -6.59
C MET A 102 -8.51 4.11 -5.86
N ALA A 103 -8.03 3.74 -4.67
CA ALA A 103 -7.12 4.54 -3.88
C ALA A 103 -5.75 4.69 -4.57
N PHE A 104 -5.21 3.60 -5.12
CA PHE A 104 -4.01 3.58 -5.95
C PHE A 104 -4.09 4.59 -7.11
N CYS A 105 -5.17 4.54 -7.90
CA CYS A 105 -5.38 5.47 -9.00
C CYS A 105 -5.37 6.92 -8.50
N GLY A 106 -6.11 7.23 -7.42
CA GLY A 106 -6.20 8.59 -6.88
C GLY A 106 -4.86 9.14 -6.34
N ILE A 107 -4.12 8.33 -5.60
CA ILE A 107 -2.88 8.74 -4.90
C ILE A 107 -1.70 8.88 -5.87
N THR A 108 -1.71 8.20 -7.01
CA THR A 108 -0.59 8.22 -7.97
C THR A 108 -0.57 9.49 -8.83
N TRP A 109 -1.72 10.11 -9.11
CA TRP A 109 -1.82 11.31 -9.95
C TRP A 109 -0.94 12.49 -9.50
N PRO A 110 -0.95 12.90 -8.21
CA PRO A 110 -0.10 13.99 -7.76
C PRO A 110 1.39 13.80 -8.05
N ALA A 111 1.90 12.56 -7.99
CA ALA A 111 3.28 12.24 -8.31
C ALA A 111 3.57 12.43 -9.81
N LEU A 112 2.67 11.96 -10.69
CA LEU A 112 2.81 12.14 -12.15
C LEU A 112 2.73 13.62 -12.55
N ILE A 113 1.80 14.37 -11.95
CA ILE A 113 1.68 15.81 -12.17
C ILE A 113 2.95 16.53 -11.71
N LEU A 114 3.47 16.20 -10.53
CA LEU A 114 4.72 16.76 -10.03
C LEU A 114 5.89 16.43 -10.97
N PHE A 115 5.97 15.21 -11.49
CA PHE A 115 7.03 14.82 -12.42
C PHE A 115 7.02 15.71 -13.65
N VAL A 116 5.86 15.94 -14.28
CA VAL A 116 5.74 16.83 -15.44
C VAL A 116 6.06 18.28 -15.06
N LEU A 117 5.50 18.78 -13.95
CA LEU A 117 5.75 20.14 -13.48
C LEU A 117 7.22 20.41 -13.16
N ALA A 118 7.95 19.38 -12.71
CA ALA A 118 9.37 19.50 -12.42
C ALA A 118 10.18 19.98 -13.65
N PHE A 119 9.87 19.44 -14.83
CA PHE A 119 10.52 19.86 -16.08
C PHE A 119 10.03 21.21 -16.59
N LEU A 120 8.73 21.49 -16.47
CA LEU A 120 8.16 22.77 -16.93
C LEU A 120 8.67 23.96 -16.10
N LEU A 121 8.77 23.78 -14.78
CA LEU A 121 9.12 24.83 -13.84
C LEU A 121 10.57 24.80 -13.39
N HIS A 122 11.37 23.85 -13.90
CA HIS A 122 12.78 23.66 -13.52
C HIS A 122 12.95 23.56 -12.00
N LEU A 123 12.10 22.72 -11.38
CA LEU A 123 12.13 22.53 -9.94
C LEU A 123 13.47 21.91 -9.49
N PRO A 124 13.94 22.19 -8.27
CA PRO A 124 15.18 21.61 -7.79
C PRO A 124 15.09 20.09 -7.74
N ARG A 125 16.01 19.44 -8.45
CA ARG A 125 16.11 17.98 -8.53
C ARG A 125 16.05 17.26 -7.19
N ALA A 126 16.64 17.84 -6.13
CA ALA A 126 16.63 17.24 -4.81
C ALA A 126 15.24 17.11 -4.20
N PHE A 127 14.44 18.18 -4.27
CA PHE A 127 13.09 18.14 -3.73
C PHE A 127 12.16 17.29 -4.58
N VAL A 128 12.37 17.25 -5.89
CA VAL A 128 11.64 16.34 -6.79
C VAL A 128 11.94 14.88 -6.42
N LEU A 129 13.22 14.51 -6.30
CA LEU A 129 13.63 13.15 -5.92
C LEU A 129 13.05 12.74 -4.55
N LEU A 130 13.20 13.60 -3.54
CA LEU A 130 12.66 13.36 -2.20
C LEU A 130 11.14 13.21 -2.22
N ALA A 131 10.43 14.06 -2.96
CA ALA A 131 8.98 13.96 -3.10
C ALA A 131 8.56 12.68 -3.82
N MET A 132 9.28 12.23 -4.86
CA MET A 132 8.99 10.97 -5.54
C MET A 132 9.15 9.76 -4.62
N ILE A 133 10.21 9.74 -3.80
CA ILE A 133 10.40 8.72 -2.77
C ILE A 133 9.27 8.79 -1.74
N ALA A 134 8.91 9.99 -1.27
CA ALA A 134 7.84 10.18 -0.31
C ALA A 134 6.48 9.71 -0.87
N HIS A 135 6.17 9.99 -2.14
CA HIS A 135 5.00 9.47 -2.84
C HIS A 135 5.00 7.94 -2.88
N GLY A 136 6.11 7.31 -3.28
CA GLY A 136 6.23 5.85 -3.29
C GLY A 136 6.04 5.23 -1.90
N ALA A 137 6.65 5.81 -0.88
CA ALA A 137 6.49 5.37 0.51
C ALA A 137 5.05 5.54 1.00
N THR A 138 4.43 6.68 0.73
CA THR A 138 3.03 6.96 1.08
C THR A 138 2.08 5.97 0.41
N LEU A 139 2.23 5.75 -0.89
CA LEU A 139 1.43 4.80 -1.67
C LEU A 139 1.55 3.40 -1.05
N PHE A 140 2.77 2.94 -0.80
CA PHE A 140 3.01 1.63 -0.22
C PHE A 140 2.44 1.51 1.19
N LEU A 141 2.76 2.43 2.12
CA LEU A 141 2.33 2.35 3.51
C LEU A 141 0.81 2.51 3.70
N LEU A 142 0.16 3.33 2.87
CA LEU A 142 -1.28 3.51 2.95
C LEU A 142 -2.05 2.35 2.35
N LEU A 143 -1.55 1.74 1.27
CA LEU A 143 -2.29 0.72 0.52
C LEU A 143 -1.90 -0.71 0.87
N ARG A 144 -0.71 -0.93 1.45
CA ARG A 144 -0.24 -2.27 1.82
C ARG A 144 -1.22 -2.95 2.77
N SER A 145 -1.48 -4.21 2.48
CA SER A 145 -2.21 -5.08 3.38
C SER A 145 -1.32 -5.56 4.53
N THR A 146 -1.79 -5.37 5.75
CA THR A 146 -1.16 -5.91 6.96
C THR A 146 -2.19 -6.79 7.66
N ASP A 147 -1.72 -7.78 8.40
CA ASP A 147 -2.57 -8.73 9.14
C ASP A 147 -3.61 -7.98 9.98
N GLN A 148 -3.15 -6.99 10.75
CA GLN A 148 -4.01 -6.13 11.56
C GLN A 148 -5.09 -5.40 10.74
N ARG A 149 -4.78 -4.90 9.54
CA ARG A 149 -5.75 -4.19 8.70
C ARG A 149 -6.77 -5.13 8.08
N LEU A 150 -6.35 -6.34 7.72
CA LEU A 150 -7.22 -7.35 7.17
C LEU A 150 -8.12 -7.97 8.23
N GLU A 151 -7.62 -8.17 9.44
CA GLU A 151 -8.39 -8.60 10.60
C GLU A 151 -9.45 -7.56 10.96
N GLN A 152 -9.06 -6.30 11.15
CA GLN A 152 -10.01 -5.20 11.40
C GLN A 152 -11.06 -5.06 10.28
N PHE A 153 -10.66 -5.29 9.04
CA PHE A 153 -11.58 -5.31 7.92
C PHE A 153 -12.57 -6.47 8.03
N ALA A 154 -12.11 -7.70 8.29
CA ALA A 154 -12.95 -8.88 8.44
C ALA A 154 -13.93 -8.74 9.62
N GLU A 155 -13.45 -8.25 10.77
CA GLU A 155 -14.27 -7.92 11.94
C GLU A 155 -15.39 -6.95 11.56
N THR A 156 -15.03 -5.84 10.90
CA THR A 156 -16.02 -4.82 10.52
C THR A 156 -16.97 -5.32 9.44
N TRP A 157 -16.51 -6.15 8.51
CA TRP A 157 -17.30 -6.65 7.38
C TRP A 157 -18.31 -7.71 7.82
N CYS A 158 -17.88 -8.67 8.64
CA CYS A 158 -18.68 -9.79 9.13
C CYS A 158 -19.54 -9.42 10.34
N GLY A 159 -19.11 -8.45 11.15
CA GLY A 159 -19.86 -8.02 12.34
C GLY A 159 -20.00 -9.14 13.37
N ASP A 160 -21.21 -9.33 13.88
CA ASP A 160 -21.54 -10.39 14.85
C ASP A 160 -21.25 -11.81 14.34
N HIS A 161 -21.09 -11.98 13.02
CA HIS A 161 -20.75 -13.26 12.40
C HIS A 161 -19.23 -13.48 12.30
N TYR A 162 -18.41 -12.56 12.79
CA TYR A 162 -16.97 -12.71 12.82
C TYR A 162 -16.58 -13.83 13.80
N ASN A 163 -15.96 -14.87 13.25
CA ASN A 163 -15.34 -15.94 14.01
C ASN A 163 -14.03 -16.32 13.30
N PRO A 164 -12.85 -16.11 13.90
CA PRO A 164 -11.58 -16.43 13.26
C PRO A 164 -11.41 -17.93 12.96
N ALA A 165 -12.16 -18.82 13.62
CA ALA A 165 -12.19 -20.24 13.30
C ALA A 165 -13.08 -20.60 12.10
N ASN A 166 -13.82 -19.64 11.53
CA ASN A 166 -14.61 -19.88 10.33
C ASN A 166 -13.68 -20.11 9.13
N PRO A 167 -13.87 -21.18 8.34
CA PRO A 167 -12.97 -21.53 7.24
C PRO A 167 -12.88 -20.44 6.16
N GLU A 168 -13.94 -19.66 5.92
CA GLU A 168 -13.90 -18.53 4.95
C GLU A 168 -13.09 -17.35 5.48
N ILE A 169 -13.17 -17.06 6.78
CA ILE A 169 -12.40 -15.99 7.42
C ILE A 169 -10.92 -16.39 7.50
N ASP A 170 -10.64 -17.64 7.91
CA ASP A 170 -9.29 -18.22 7.91
C ASP A 170 -8.69 -18.22 6.50
N THR A 171 -9.46 -18.67 5.49
CA THR A 171 -9.04 -18.60 4.08
C THR A 171 -8.74 -17.16 3.67
N PHE A 172 -9.57 -16.19 4.05
CA PHE A 172 -9.38 -14.78 3.71
C PHE A 172 -8.11 -14.18 4.35
N LEU A 173 -7.89 -14.45 5.64
CA LEU A 173 -6.76 -13.89 6.40
C LEU A 173 -5.43 -14.58 6.06
N HIS A 174 -5.44 -15.90 5.92
CA HIS A 174 -4.22 -16.71 5.85
C HIS A 174 -4.03 -17.44 4.51
N GLY A 175 -5.02 -17.41 3.62
CA GLY A 175 -4.93 -18.10 2.33
C GLY A 175 -4.92 -19.63 2.46
N THR A 176 -5.25 -20.15 3.65
CA THR A 176 -5.41 -21.56 3.95
C THR A 176 -6.70 -22.05 3.31
N ARG A 177 -6.60 -22.69 2.15
CA ARG A 177 -7.71 -23.53 1.68
C ARG A 177 -7.87 -24.63 2.72
N SER A 178 -9.04 -24.72 3.36
CA SER A 178 -9.37 -25.90 4.15
C SER A 178 -9.19 -27.12 3.24
N VAL A 179 -8.15 -27.91 3.51
CA VAL A 179 -8.01 -29.22 2.90
C VAL A 179 -9.09 -30.07 3.57
N SER A 180 -10.23 -30.26 2.91
CA SER A 180 -11.15 -31.32 3.28
C SER A 180 -10.41 -32.63 3.04
N PHE A 181 -10.03 -33.31 4.12
CA PHE A 181 -9.66 -34.72 4.04
C PHE A 181 -10.96 -35.50 3.91
N ASP A 182 -11.43 -35.65 2.67
CA ASP A 182 -12.36 -36.72 2.29
C ASP A 182 -11.57 -38.00 1.97
#